data_AF-A0A7W1IQP6-F1
#
_entry.id   AF-A0A7W1IQP6-F1
#
_cell.length_a   1.000
_cell.length_b   1.000
_cell.length_c   1.000
_cell.angle_alpha   90.00
_cell.angle_beta   90.00
_cell.angle_gamma   90.00
#
_symmetry.space_group_name_H-M   'P 1'
#
loop_
_entity.id
_entity.type
_entity.pdbx_description
1 polymer ?
#
loop_
_entity_poly.entity_id
_entity_poly.type
_entity_poly.pdbx_seq_one_letter_code
_entity_poly.pdbx_strand_id
1 'polypeptide(L)'
;MTLTATCSHALTDPRPPWIWLLILACAGSLIAWNAVPFRAAQPKIRTKELSFLPAAELAGALSFGHANSVSRLRWIDSFAYFQLQLDRRDDSISGGRSGFKRLYDLLIALDPQFAPFYHHAGLNTGAITGRMDLALGYLLRGTMELPHDSEIWRHAASVFQTHYRIMETHPEQFEAFLAAWADAEASDNGRRIIDEWLRTISRRHARGLEQLPYWLDRLAATKPGSSAAEYIEDTLREQLAHYALAELTSIADALRSAGRPIAGLTDLIDPLTVASRRIDLRWGPFAISDGQLGLRSDPYGHPYVWRDGAVVSIGLERARYERALGISGGGLENRAQVEGRFPRDLAEAQAWAGIGEPPAGGRLVLEDHVLRCAFAPPPTEPWPLRTMLAGR
;
A
#
# COMPACT_ATOMS: atom_id res chain seq x y z
N MET A 1 -47.97 -33.72 -2.73
CA MET A 1 -48.64 -33.95 -4.03
C MET A 1 -48.86 -32.59 -4.68
N THR A 2 -48.36 -32.43 -5.91
CA THR A 2 -48.58 -31.30 -6.85
C THR A 2 -48.32 -29.87 -6.37
N LEU A 3 -47.22 -29.27 -6.87
CA LEU A 3 -47.13 -27.89 -7.35
C LEU A 3 -45.79 -27.70 -8.09
N THR A 4 -45.75 -28.08 -9.36
CA THR A 4 -44.73 -27.62 -10.32
C THR A 4 -45.32 -26.46 -11.10
N ALA A 5 -44.88 -25.24 -10.79
CA ALA A 5 -45.24 -24.04 -11.52
C ALA A 5 -44.37 -23.93 -12.78
N THR A 6 -45.02 -24.12 -13.92
CA THR A 6 -44.59 -23.74 -15.26
C THR A 6 -44.56 -22.22 -15.39
N CYS A 7 -43.47 -21.67 -15.94
CA CYS A 7 -43.51 -20.34 -16.58
C CYS A 7 -42.41 -20.24 -17.64
N SER A 8 -42.64 -20.87 -18.79
CA SER A 8 -41.90 -20.61 -20.04
C SER A 8 -42.86 -19.96 -21.03
N HIS A 9 -43.15 -18.66 -20.82
CA HIS A 9 -43.74 -17.84 -21.88
C HIS A 9 -42.64 -17.51 -22.89
N ALA A 10 -42.32 -18.47 -23.75
CA ALA A 10 -41.64 -18.18 -25.00
C ALA A 10 -42.63 -17.37 -25.86
N LEU A 11 -42.41 -16.07 -25.91
CA LEU A 11 -43.04 -15.14 -26.83
C LEU A 11 -42.77 -15.60 -28.26
N THR A 12 -43.68 -16.38 -28.84
CA THR A 12 -43.78 -16.56 -30.28
C THR A 12 -44.37 -15.28 -30.86
N ASP A 13 -43.53 -14.26 -31.07
CA ASP A 13 -43.91 -13.08 -31.84
C ASP A 13 -44.22 -13.55 -33.29
N PRO A 14 -45.47 -13.42 -33.78
CA PRO A 14 -45.90 -14.00 -35.07
C PRO A 14 -45.35 -13.23 -36.29
N ARG A 15 -44.39 -12.34 -36.08
CA ARG A 15 -43.83 -11.52 -37.14
C ARG A 15 -42.90 -12.37 -38.00
N PRO A 16 -43.11 -12.43 -39.31
CA PRO A 16 -42.22 -13.18 -40.18
C PRO A 16 -40.80 -12.59 -40.10
N PRO A 17 -39.76 -13.45 -40.12
CA PRO A 17 -38.37 -13.07 -39.81
C PRO A 17 -37.80 -11.97 -40.71
N TRP A 18 -38.40 -11.75 -41.88
CA TRP A 18 -38.02 -10.66 -42.79
C TRP A 18 -38.29 -9.27 -42.22
N ILE A 19 -39.24 -9.10 -41.28
CA ILE A 19 -39.50 -7.80 -40.64
C ILE A 19 -38.30 -7.37 -39.79
N TRP A 20 -37.68 -8.30 -39.05
CA TRP A 20 -36.48 -8.02 -38.26
C TRP A 20 -35.28 -7.67 -39.14
N LEU A 21 -35.14 -8.34 -40.29
CA LEU A 21 -34.11 -8.00 -41.28
C LEU A 21 -34.32 -6.61 -41.86
N LEU A 22 -35.58 -6.22 -42.11
CA LEU A 22 -35.94 -4.89 -42.59
C LEU A 22 -35.65 -3.80 -41.54
N ILE A 23 -35.97 -4.06 -40.27
CA ILE A 23 -35.64 -3.16 -39.16
C ILE A 23 -34.13 -2.98 -39.03
N LEU A 24 -33.36 -4.07 -39.08
CA LEU A 24 -31.89 -4.03 -39.04
C LEU A 24 -31.30 -3.28 -40.24
N ALA A 25 -31.82 -3.50 -41.44
CA ALA A 25 -31.39 -2.80 -42.64
C ALA A 25 -31.69 -1.29 -42.57
N CYS A 26 -32.87 -0.91 -42.07
CA CYS A 26 -33.24 0.49 -41.86
C CYS A 26 -32.37 1.16 -40.78
N ALA A 27 -32.12 0.46 -39.66
CA ALA A 27 -31.23 0.96 -38.60
C ALA A 27 -29.79 1.13 -39.10
N GLY A 28 -29.26 0.15 -39.83
CA GLY A 28 -27.93 0.22 -40.44
C GLY A 28 -27.83 1.37 -41.46
N SER A 29 -28.88 1.58 -42.26
CA SER A 29 -28.95 2.67 -43.23
C SER A 29 -29.02 4.05 -42.55
N LEU A 30 -29.77 4.18 -41.46
CA LEU A 30 -29.84 5.41 -40.66
C LEU A 30 -28.51 5.74 -39.98
N ILE A 31 -27.80 4.73 -39.45
CA ILE A 31 -26.47 4.90 -38.86
C ILE A 31 -25.47 5.29 -39.94
N ALA A 32 -25.48 4.61 -41.09
CA ALA A 32 -24.60 4.92 -42.20
C ALA A 32 -24.86 6.34 -42.75
N TRP A 33 -26.12 6.73 -42.93
CA TRP A 33 -26.51 8.06 -43.39
C TRP A 33 -26.05 9.15 -42.42
N ASN A 34 -26.20 8.95 -41.11
CA ASN A 34 -25.69 9.88 -40.11
C ASN A 34 -24.16 9.91 -40.05
N ALA A 35 -23.48 8.79 -40.32
CA ALA A 35 -22.02 8.71 -40.28
C ALA A 35 -21.31 9.25 -41.54
N VAL A 36 -21.99 9.26 -42.69
CA VAL A 36 -21.43 9.72 -43.98
C VAL A 36 -20.90 11.16 -43.93
N PRO A 37 -21.61 12.15 -43.34
CA PRO A 37 -21.08 13.51 -43.15
C PRO A 37 -19.80 13.56 -42.30
N PHE A 38 -19.62 12.64 -41.36
CA PHE A 38 -18.47 12.61 -40.46
C PHE A 38 -17.26 11.86 -41.01
N ARG A 39 -17.41 11.05 -42.08
CA ARG A 39 -16.28 10.34 -42.71
C ARG A 39 -15.30 11.26 -43.44
N ALA A 40 -15.77 12.40 -43.94
CA ALA A 40 -14.94 13.41 -44.61
C ALA A 40 -14.73 14.68 -43.78
N ALA A 41 -15.38 14.79 -42.62
CA ALA A 41 -15.17 15.90 -41.70
C ALA A 41 -13.77 15.74 -41.08
N GLN A 42 -12.78 16.48 -41.58
CA GLN A 42 -11.59 16.69 -40.78
C GLN A 42 -12.01 17.39 -39.49
N PRO A 43 -11.53 16.97 -38.31
CA PRO A 43 -11.82 17.61 -37.04
C PRO A 43 -11.25 19.04 -37.07
N LYS A 44 -12.01 19.98 -37.61
CA LYS A 44 -11.65 21.40 -37.64
C LYS A 44 -12.27 22.05 -36.42
N ILE A 45 -11.65 21.75 -35.28
CA ILE A 45 -11.97 22.35 -34.00
C ILE A 45 -11.64 23.85 -34.12
N ARG A 46 -12.64 24.73 -33.94
CA ARG A 46 -12.42 26.16 -33.83
C ARG A 46 -11.65 26.44 -32.54
N THR A 47 -10.32 26.50 -32.62
CA THR A 47 -9.46 26.92 -31.52
C THR A 47 -9.63 28.41 -31.29
N LYS A 48 -10.07 28.84 -30.10
CA LYS A 48 -9.63 30.14 -29.58
C LYS A 48 -8.14 29.97 -29.28
N GLU A 49 -7.29 30.65 -30.05
CA GLU A 49 -5.83 30.54 -29.93
C GLU A 49 -5.39 31.18 -28.60
N LEU A 50 -4.90 30.41 -27.61
CA LEU A 50 -4.45 30.98 -26.32
C LEU A 50 -3.13 31.78 -26.41
N SER A 51 -2.63 32.03 -27.62
CA SER A 51 -1.51 32.94 -27.88
C SER A 51 -1.79 34.36 -27.34
N PHE A 52 -3.06 34.76 -27.25
CA PHE A 52 -3.45 36.07 -26.71
C PHE A 52 -3.24 36.21 -25.20
N LEU A 53 -3.06 35.12 -24.43
CA LEU A 53 -2.83 35.25 -22.98
C LEU A 53 -1.47 35.91 -22.73
N PRO A 54 -1.41 37.11 -22.13
CA PRO A 54 -0.15 37.80 -21.90
C PRO A 54 0.76 37.01 -20.96
N ALA A 55 2.07 37.26 -21.04
CA ALA A 55 3.02 36.78 -20.02
C ALA A 55 2.63 37.33 -18.62
N ALA A 56 3.06 36.67 -17.55
CA ALA A 56 2.66 37.02 -16.19
C ALA A 56 2.99 38.47 -15.82
N GLU A 57 4.16 38.93 -16.25
CA GLU A 57 4.65 40.29 -16.07
C GLU A 57 3.75 41.30 -16.79
N LEU A 58 3.32 40.97 -18.02
CA LEU A 58 2.45 41.81 -18.83
C LEU A 58 1.00 41.79 -18.32
N ALA A 59 0.50 40.66 -17.82
CA ALA A 59 -0.81 40.56 -17.19
C ALA A 59 -0.87 41.38 -15.89
N GLY A 60 0.19 41.31 -15.08
CA GLY A 60 0.36 42.15 -13.89
C GLY A 60 0.33 43.63 -14.24
N ALA A 61 1.08 44.05 -15.26
CA ALA A 61 1.07 45.42 -15.75
C ALA A 61 -0.31 45.87 -16.27
N LEU A 62 -0.98 45.03 -17.07
CA LEU A 62 -2.32 45.31 -17.63
C LEU A 62 -3.42 45.37 -16.56
N SER A 63 -3.23 44.70 -15.43
CA SER A 63 -4.18 44.72 -14.31
C SER A 63 -4.10 46.02 -13.49
N PHE A 64 -3.08 46.86 -13.72
CA PHE A 64 -2.83 48.13 -13.01
C PHE A 64 -2.93 48.03 -11.48
N GLY A 65 -2.66 46.85 -10.90
CA GLY A 65 -2.75 46.62 -9.45
C GLY A 65 -4.17 46.63 -8.87
N HIS A 66 -5.23 46.64 -9.69
CA HIS A 66 -6.60 46.57 -9.20
C HIS A 66 -7.05 45.11 -8.98
N ALA A 67 -7.35 44.75 -7.72
CA ALA A 67 -7.84 43.41 -7.34
C ALA A 67 -9.08 42.95 -8.13
N ASN A 68 -9.93 43.87 -8.59
CA ASN A 68 -11.10 43.56 -9.43
C ASN A 68 -10.78 43.16 -10.87
N SER A 69 -9.58 43.49 -11.38
CA SER A 69 -9.10 43.06 -12.70
C SER A 69 -8.61 41.60 -12.67
N VAL A 70 -8.04 41.17 -11.53
CA VAL A 70 -7.73 39.75 -11.26
C VAL A 70 -9.02 38.91 -11.27
N SER A 71 -10.12 39.43 -10.72
CA SER A 71 -11.45 38.80 -10.79
C SER A 71 -11.99 38.64 -12.21
N ARG A 72 -11.65 39.54 -13.15
CA ARG A 72 -12.02 39.43 -14.56
C ARG A 72 -11.14 38.43 -15.32
N LEU A 73 -9.87 38.30 -14.95
CA LEU A 73 -8.96 37.25 -15.44
C LEU A 73 -9.35 35.86 -14.91
N ARG A 74 -9.85 35.76 -13.67
CA ARG A 74 -10.50 34.55 -13.10
C ARG A 74 -11.71 34.07 -13.92
N TRP A 75 -12.29 34.95 -14.74
CA TRP A 75 -13.49 34.74 -15.55
C TRP A 75 -13.23 34.71 -17.06
N ILE A 76 -11.97 34.76 -17.53
CA ILE A 76 -11.67 34.49 -18.95
C ILE A 76 -11.94 33.03 -19.22
N ASP A 77 -13.19 32.75 -19.58
CA ASP A 77 -13.72 31.59 -20.32
C ASP A 77 -13.09 30.23 -19.98
N SER A 78 -12.69 30.07 -18.73
CA SER A 78 -12.05 28.87 -18.21
C SER A 78 -13.01 27.69 -18.39
N PHE A 79 -14.32 27.91 -18.28
CA PHE A 79 -15.36 26.92 -18.63
C PHE A 79 -15.36 26.49 -20.10
N ALA A 80 -15.28 27.41 -21.07
CA ALA A 80 -15.25 27.03 -22.49
C ALA A 80 -13.94 26.30 -22.86
N TYR A 81 -12.82 26.67 -22.22
CA TYR A 81 -11.56 25.96 -22.33
C TYR A 81 -11.59 24.59 -21.62
N PHE A 82 -12.18 24.50 -20.42
CA PHE A 82 -12.38 23.26 -19.66
C PHE A 82 -13.22 22.27 -20.44
N GLN A 83 -14.33 22.71 -21.03
CA GLN A 83 -15.21 21.84 -21.82
C GLN A 83 -14.44 21.24 -23.02
N LEU A 84 -13.68 22.07 -23.74
CA LEU A 84 -12.87 21.64 -24.89
C LEU A 84 -11.73 20.67 -24.50
N GLN A 85 -11.10 20.90 -23.36
CA GLN A 85 -10.01 20.08 -22.83
C GLN A 85 -10.51 18.74 -22.27
N LEU A 86 -11.66 18.74 -21.60
CA LEU A 86 -12.34 17.52 -21.16
C LEU A 86 -12.66 16.60 -22.35
N ASP A 87 -13.10 17.18 -23.47
CA ASP A 87 -13.42 16.43 -24.68
C ASP A 87 -12.17 15.88 -25.40
N ARG A 88 -11.05 16.61 -25.37
CA ARG A 88 -9.82 16.22 -26.09
C ARG A 88 -8.84 15.38 -25.27
N ARG A 89 -8.85 15.51 -23.94
CA ARG A 89 -7.79 14.99 -23.03
C ARG A 89 -6.36 15.34 -23.50
N ASP A 90 -6.21 16.44 -24.22
CA ASP A 90 -4.95 16.91 -24.81
C ASP A 90 -4.83 18.40 -24.55
N ASP A 91 -3.78 18.77 -23.81
CA ASP A 91 -3.50 20.13 -23.35
C ASP A 91 -2.41 20.84 -24.16
N SER A 92 -2.10 20.34 -25.35
CA SER A 92 -1.13 20.98 -26.24
C SER A 92 -1.68 22.29 -26.85
N ILE A 93 -0.93 23.38 -26.69
CA ILE A 93 -1.16 24.65 -27.40
C ILE A 93 -0.15 24.84 -28.54
N SER A 94 -0.46 25.73 -29.50
CA SER A 94 0.48 26.13 -30.56
C SER A 94 1.80 26.61 -29.94
N GLY A 95 2.91 25.92 -30.27
CA GLY A 95 4.23 26.12 -29.64
C GLY A 95 4.64 25.03 -28.64
N GLY A 96 3.86 23.95 -28.49
CA GLY A 96 4.28 22.71 -27.81
C GLY A 96 4.28 22.74 -26.27
N ARG A 97 3.73 23.80 -25.67
CA ARG A 97 3.59 23.91 -24.20
C ARG A 97 2.21 23.43 -23.74
N SER A 98 2.10 23.09 -22.45
CA SER A 98 0.82 22.77 -21.80
C SER A 98 0.04 24.05 -21.52
N GLY A 99 -1.19 24.14 -22.01
CA GLY A 99 -2.05 25.30 -21.84
C GLY A 99 -2.54 25.46 -20.40
N PHE A 100 -2.88 24.37 -19.70
CA PHE A 100 -3.17 24.40 -18.26
C PHE A 100 -1.97 24.86 -17.46
N LYS A 101 -0.76 24.37 -17.76
CA LYS A 101 0.45 24.83 -17.08
C LYS A 101 0.62 26.35 -17.24
N ARG A 102 0.51 26.86 -18.47
CA ARG A 102 0.62 28.30 -18.73
C ARG A 102 -0.47 29.10 -18.00
N LEU A 103 -1.70 28.61 -18.00
CA LEU A 103 -2.83 29.24 -17.31
C LEU A 103 -2.61 29.31 -15.80
N TYR A 104 -2.25 28.19 -15.16
CA TYR A 104 -2.07 28.16 -13.71
C TYR A 104 -0.80 28.87 -13.25
N ASP A 105 0.28 28.81 -14.02
CA ASP A 105 1.48 29.62 -13.75
C ASP A 105 1.11 31.11 -13.75
N LEU A 106 0.29 31.55 -14.71
CA LEU A 106 -0.19 32.93 -14.80
C LEU A 106 -1.11 33.29 -13.62
N LEU A 107 -2.12 32.46 -13.32
CA LEU A 107 -3.09 32.72 -12.26
C LEU A 107 -2.40 32.78 -10.88
N ILE A 108 -1.51 31.83 -10.60
CA ILE A 108 -0.74 31.79 -9.35
C ILE A 108 0.22 32.98 -9.25
N ALA A 109 0.87 33.37 -10.36
CA ALA A 109 1.73 34.56 -10.35
C ALA A 109 0.96 35.86 -10.07
N LEU A 110 -0.30 35.95 -10.51
CA LEU A 110 -1.16 37.11 -10.27
C LEU A 110 -1.69 37.19 -8.83
N ASP A 111 -2.00 36.04 -8.22
CA ASP A 111 -2.50 35.97 -6.86
C ASP A 111 -2.06 34.65 -6.18
N PRO A 112 -0.83 34.61 -5.62
CA PRO A 112 -0.26 33.41 -5.04
C PRO A 112 -0.95 32.99 -3.75
N GLN A 113 -1.74 33.88 -3.14
CA GLN A 113 -2.43 33.63 -1.87
C GLN A 113 -3.84 33.05 -2.07
N PHE A 114 -4.26 32.83 -3.32
CA PHE A 114 -5.57 32.26 -3.62
C PHE A 114 -5.52 30.73 -3.75
N ALA A 115 -5.77 30.04 -2.63
CA ALA A 115 -5.76 28.58 -2.52
C ALA A 115 -6.44 27.81 -3.66
N PRO A 116 -7.63 28.24 -4.17
CA PRO A 116 -8.30 27.51 -5.25
C PRO A 116 -7.43 27.33 -6.50
N PHE A 117 -6.50 28.24 -6.79
CA PHE A 117 -5.63 28.07 -7.97
C PHE A 117 -4.76 26.82 -7.88
N TYR A 118 -4.20 26.51 -6.71
CA TYR A 118 -3.39 25.29 -6.53
C TYR A 118 -4.24 24.03 -6.59
N HIS A 119 -5.42 24.04 -5.95
CA HIS A 119 -6.36 22.91 -6.00
C HIS A 119 -6.82 22.61 -7.42
N HIS A 120 -7.26 23.64 -8.15
CA HIS A 120 -7.69 23.47 -9.54
C HIS A 120 -6.54 23.09 -10.45
N ALA A 121 -5.33 23.63 -10.24
CA ALA A 121 -4.15 23.22 -10.99
C ALA A 121 -3.85 21.73 -10.80
N GLY A 122 -3.83 21.26 -9.54
CA GLY A 122 -3.64 19.86 -9.19
C GLY A 122 -4.70 18.95 -9.82
N LEU A 123 -5.98 19.29 -9.66
CA LEU A 123 -7.09 18.51 -10.21
C LEU A 123 -7.06 18.46 -11.73
N ASN A 124 -6.84 19.58 -12.41
CA ASN A 124 -6.96 19.62 -13.86
C ASN A 124 -5.74 19.04 -14.57
N THR A 125 -4.54 19.32 -14.09
CA THR A 125 -3.34 18.67 -14.64
C THR A 125 -3.31 17.18 -14.32
N GLY A 126 -3.67 16.78 -13.10
CA GLY A 126 -3.73 15.38 -12.71
C GLY A 126 -4.86 14.62 -13.38
N ALA A 127 -6.11 15.01 -13.14
CA ALA A 127 -7.29 14.24 -13.56
C ALA A 127 -7.62 14.36 -15.05
N ILE A 128 -7.45 15.55 -15.66
CA ILE A 128 -7.81 15.75 -17.08
C ILE A 128 -6.66 15.32 -18.00
N THR A 129 -5.43 15.73 -17.69
CA THR A 129 -4.28 15.47 -18.58
C THR A 129 -3.45 14.24 -18.17
N GLY A 130 -3.72 13.63 -17.01
CA GLY A 130 -2.94 12.50 -16.50
C GLY A 130 -1.54 12.86 -16.01
N ARG A 131 -1.21 14.16 -15.94
CA ARG A 131 0.12 14.69 -15.60
C ARG A 131 0.27 14.87 -14.09
N MET A 132 0.38 13.75 -13.38
CA MET A 132 0.52 13.74 -11.91
C MET A 132 1.82 14.38 -11.42
N ASP A 133 2.84 14.48 -12.28
CA ASP A 133 4.08 15.23 -12.04
C ASP A 133 3.80 16.73 -11.87
N LEU A 134 3.04 17.31 -12.81
CA LEU A 134 2.64 18.71 -12.77
C LEU A 134 1.66 18.98 -11.64
N ALA A 135 0.71 18.07 -11.42
CA ALA A 135 -0.26 18.17 -10.34
C ALA A 135 0.43 18.27 -8.98
N LEU A 136 1.34 17.33 -8.69
CA LEU A 136 2.10 17.34 -7.46
C LEU A 136 2.98 18.59 -7.35
N GLY A 137 3.61 19.04 -8.44
CA GLY A 137 4.40 20.27 -8.47
C GLY A 137 3.61 21.51 -8.05
N TYR A 138 2.37 21.66 -8.53
CA TYR A 138 1.50 22.76 -8.11
C TYR A 138 1.07 22.64 -6.65
N LEU A 139 0.74 21.44 -6.18
CA LEU A 139 0.33 21.23 -4.79
C LEU A 139 1.49 21.51 -3.82
N LEU A 140 2.70 21.02 -4.12
CA LEU A 140 3.89 21.31 -3.33
C LEU A 140 4.22 22.80 -3.32
N ARG A 141 4.09 23.49 -4.47
CA ARG A 141 4.20 24.96 -4.49
C ARG A 141 3.17 25.61 -3.58
N GLY A 142 1.92 25.13 -3.61
CA GLY A 142 0.86 25.58 -2.71
C GLY A 142 1.21 25.39 -1.23
N THR A 143 1.82 24.26 -0.85
CA THR A 143 2.24 24.03 0.55
C THR A 143 3.31 25.00 1.03
N MET A 144 4.13 25.57 0.13
CA MET A 144 5.12 26.59 0.47
C MET A 144 4.52 28.00 0.56
N GLU A 145 3.61 28.34 -0.36
CA GLU A 145 2.99 29.68 -0.47
C GLU A 145 1.85 29.88 0.54
N LEU A 146 1.17 28.79 0.90
CA LEU A 146 0.02 28.72 1.80
C LEU A 146 0.19 27.59 2.82
N PRO A 147 1.21 27.68 3.71
CA PRO A 147 1.52 26.59 4.65
C PRO A 147 0.37 26.27 5.61
N HIS A 148 -0.51 27.24 5.90
CA HIS A 148 -1.65 27.04 6.80
C HIS A 148 -2.88 26.42 6.12
N ASP A 149 -2.87 26.22 4.80
CA ASP A 149 -3.99 25.60 4.09
C ASP A 149 -3.90 24.06 4.14
N SER A 150 -4.58 23.50 5.13
CA SER A 150 -4.65 22.05 5.38
C SER A 150 -5.20 21.25 4.21
N GLU A 151 -6.06 21.84 3.36
CA GLU A 151 -6.63 21.13 2.21
C GLU A 151 -5.56 20.90 1.14
N ILE A 152 -4.68 21.88 0.89
CA ILE A 152 -3.58 21.74 -0.08
C ILE A 152 -2.63 20.61 0.36
N TRP A 153 -2.25 20.59 1.63
CA TRP A 153 -1.43 19.53 2.20
C TRP A 153 -2.07 18.15 2.05
N ARG A 154 -3.36 18.04 2.40
CA ARG A 154 -4.10 16.78 2.29
C ARG A 154 -4.19 16.31 0.84
N HIS A 155 -4.37 17.22 -0.10
CA HIS A 155 -4.42 16.89 -1.51
C HIS A 155 -3.05 16.42 -2.01
N ALA A 156 -1.95 17.08 -1.64
CA ALA A 156 -0.59 16.61 -1.91
C ALA A 156 -0.35 15.21 -1.31
N ALA A 157 -0.73 15.00 -0.04
CA ALA A 157 -0.64 13.71 0.64
C ALA A 157 -1.40 12.60 -0.11
N SER A 158 -2.60 12.90 -0.60
CA SER A 158 -3.37 11.94 -1.39
C SER A 158 -2.68 11.59 -2.70
N VAL A 159 -2.11 12.56 -3.43
CA VAL A 159 -1.41 12.31 -4.70
C VAL A 159 -0.16 11.46 -4.46
N PHE A 160 0.60 11.80 -3.42
CA PHE A 160 1.73 11.01 -2.96
C PHE A 160 1.35 9.55 -2.69
N GLN A 161 0.25 9.34 -1.97
CA GLN A 161 -0.17 8.00 -1.59
C GLN A 161 -0.77 7.20 -2.75
N THR A 162 -1.67 7.79 -3.53
CA THR A 162 -2.43 7.05 -4.56
C THR A 162 -1.65 6.83 -5.83
N HIS A 163 -0.81 7.79 -6.25
CA HIS A 163 -0.12 7.73 -7.53
C HIS A 163 1.35 7.32 -7.40
N TYR A 164 2.05 7.85 -6.41
CA TYR A 164 3.47 7.56 -6.21
C TYR A 164 3.72 6.42 -5.23
N ARG A 165 2.69 5.98 -4.49
CA ARG A 165 2.79 4.91 -3.50
C ARG A 165 3.92 5.17 -2.51
N ILE A 166 4.15 6.44 -2.17
CA ILE A 166 5.36 6.87 -1.46
C ILE A 166 5.45 6.26 -0.06
N MET A 167 4.33 5.95 0.60
CA MET A 167 4.31 5.22 1.87
C MET A 167 4.93 3.82 1.75
N GLU A 168 4.91 3.22 0.57
CA GLU A 168 5.43 1.87 0.34
C GLU A 168 6.86 1.87 -0.21
N THR A 169 7.24 2.91 -0.96
CA THR A 169 8.54 3.00 -1.64
C THR A 169 9.56 3.84 -0.87
N HIS A 170 9.13 4.93 -0.24
CA HIS A 170 9.98 5.92 0.47
C HIS A 170 9.27 6.46 1.72
N PRO A 171 8.98 5.60 2.69
CA PRO A 171 8.21 5.98 3.87
C PRO A 171 8.83 7.09 4.70
N GLU A 172 10.15 7.11 4.81
CA GLU A 172 10.90 8.15 5.52
C GLU A 172 10.66 9.54 4.91
N GLN A 173 10.51 9.62 3.59
CA GLN A 173 10.23 10.87 2.89
C GLN A 173 8.78 11.31 3.14
N PHE A 174 7.85 10.36 3.19
CA PHE A 174 6.46 10.68 3.48
C PHE A 174 6.23 11.07 4.93
N GLU A 175 6.93 10.43 5.87
CA GLU A 175 6.95 10.86 7.27
C GLU A 175 7.52 12.26 7.42
N ALA A 176 8.62 12.60 6.74
CA ALA A 176 9.16 13.95 6.72
C ALA A 176 8.16 14.97 6.14
N PHE A 177 7.44 14.60 5.08
CA PHE A 177 6.37 15.43 4.51
C PHE A 177 5.22 15.65 5.52
N LEU A 178 4.77 14.61 6.22
CA LEU A 178 3.72 14.74 7.25
C LEU A 178 4.19 15.52 8.48
N ALA A 179 5.47 15.42 8.86
CA ALA A 179 6.06 16.24 9.92
C ALA A 179 6.05 17.72 9.54
N ALA A 180 6.44 18.06 8.30
CA ALA A 180 6.37 19.42 7.78
C ALA A 180 4.91 19.95 7.75
N TRP A 181 3.93 19.10 7.41
CA TRP A 181 2.52 19.45 7.52
C TRP A 181 2.11 19.70 8.99
N ALA A 182 2.52 18.84 9.91
CA ALA A 182 2.20 18.99 11.34
C ALA A 182 2.73 20.31 11.92
N ASP A 183 3.94 20.71 11.51
CA ASP A 183 4.55 21.97 11.93
C ASP A 183 3.79 23.21 11.41
N ALA A 184 3.21 23.10 10.21
CA ALA A 184 2.44 24.18 9.58
C ALA A 184 0.96 24.23 10.03
N GLU A 185 0.45 23.14 10.60
CA GLU A 185 -0.95 22.95 10.96
C GLU A 185 -1.31 23.62 12.31
N ALA A 186 -2.23 24.58 12.23
CA ALA A 186 -2.72 25.33 13.38
C ALA A 186 -3.95 24.69 14.04
N SER A 187 -4.71 23.85 13.33
CA SER A 187 -5.96 23.29 13.84
C SER A 187 -5.78 21.94 14.53
N ASP A 188 -6.44 21.76 15.69
CA ASP A 188 -6.47 20.48 16.40
C ASP A 188 -7.10 19.36 15.56
N ASN A 189 -8.03 19.71 14.66
CA ASN A 189 -8.62 18.75 13.74
C ASN A 189 -7.61 18.29 12.68
N GLY A 190 -6.87 19.22 12.07
CA GLY A 190 -5.81 18.88 11.12
C GLY A 190 -4.72 18.04 11.76
N ARG A 191 -4.28 18.38 12.98
CA ARG A 191 -3.30 17.58 13.73
C ARG A 191 -3.78 16.15 13.97
N ARG A 192 -5.06 15.98 14.36
CA ARG A 192 -5.64 14.63 14.53
C ARG A 192 -5.63 13.81 13.24
N ILE A 193 -5.91 14.45 12.09
CA ILE A 193 -5.83 13.78 10.78
C ILE A 193 -4.38 13.37 10.50
N ILE A 194 -3.40 14.26 10.71
CA ILE A 194 -1.99 13.95 10.49
C ILE A 194 -1.53 12.80 11.40
N ASP A 195 -1.93 12.81 12.66
CA ASP A 195 -1.66 11.73 13.62
C ASP A 195 -2.29 10.40 13.18
N GLU A 196 -3.47 10.43 12.55
CA GLU A 196 -4.10 9.23 11.98
C GLU A 196 -3.32 8.70 10.77
N TRP A 197 -2.82 9.58 9.91
CA TRP A 197 -1.94 9.23 8.81
C TRP A 197 -0.62 8.62 9.31
N LEU A 198 0.06 9.27 10.26
CA LEU A 198 1.28 8.76 10.89
C LEU A 198 1.04 7.40 11.58
N ARG A 199 -0.08 7.23 12.28
CA ARG A 199 -0.46 5.93 12.86
C ARG A 199 -0.73 4.88 11.79
N THR A 200 -1.32 5.26 10.65
CA THR A 200 -1.57 4.34 9.54
C THR A 200 -0.28 3.93 8.83
N ILE A 201 0.66 4.86 8.67
CA ILE A 201 2.03 4.59 8.18
C ILE A 201 2.73 3.64 9.14
N SER A 202 2.78 3.97 10.44
CA SER A 202 3.40 3.12 11.47
C SER A 202 2.81 1.70 11.49
N ARG A 203 1.48 1.57 11.35
CA ARG A 203 0.80 0.27 11.27
C ARG A 203 1.15 -0.52 10.01
N ARG A 204 1.42 0.15 8.87
CA ARG A 204 1.83 -0.49 7.61
C ARG A 204 3.35 -0.77 7.56
N HIS A 205 4.16 -0.03 8.30
CA HIS A 205 5.58 -0.35 8.51
C HIS A 205 5.76 -1.61 9.35
N ALA A 206 4.85 -1.82 10.30
CA ALA A 206 4.72 -3.08 10.98
C ALA A 206 4.02 -4.14 10.11
N ARG A 207 4.58 -4.44 8.92
CA ARG A 207 4.13 -5.55 8.07
C ARG A 207 4.05 -6.82 8.93
N GLY A 208 2.84 -7.37 9.08
CA GLY A 208 2.57 -8.53 9.92
C GLY A 208 1.75 -8.22 11.17
N LEU A 209 1.68 -6.97 11.64
CA LEU A 209 0.87 -6.60 12.81
C LEU A 209 -0.55 -6.12 12.44
N GLU A 210 -0.87 -5.95 11.16
CA GLU A 210 -2.19 -5.43 10.74
C GLU A 210 -3.33 -6.36 11.14
N GLN A 211 -3.06 -7.66 11.14
CA GLN A 211 -4.03 -8.70 11.54
C GLN A 211 -3.97 -9.01 13.04
N LEU A 212 -3.02 -8.44 13.78
CA LEU A 212 -2.84 -8.72 15.20
C LEU A 212 -4.13 -8.47 16.00
N PRO A 213 -4.86 -7.35 15.82
CA PRO A 213 -6.12 -7.14 16.54
C PRO A 213 -7.15 -8.25 16.28
N TYR A 214 -7.32 -8.66 15.02
CA TYR A 214 -8.23 -9.73 14.64
C TYR A 214 -7.86 -11.05 15.31
N TRP A 215 -6.59 -11.46 15.21
CA TRP A 215 -6.15 -12.74 15.77
C TRP A 215 -6.17 -12.74 17.30
N LEU A 216 -5.89 -11.60 17.93
CA LEU A 216 -6.01 -11.44 19.39
C LEU A 216 -7.47 -11.54 19.86
N ASP A 217 -8.42 -10.93 19.16
CA ASP A 217 -9.85 -11.04 19.47
C ASP A 217 -10.33 -12.49 19.29
N ARG A 218 -9.86 -13.18 18.25
CA ARG A 218 -10.12 -14.62 18.05
C ARG A 218 -9.49 -15.46 19.16
N LEU A 219 -8.27 -15.15 19.58
CA LEU A 219 -7.60 -15.87 20.66
C LEU A 219 -8.39 -15.75 21.98
N ALA A 220 -8.86 -14.55 22.31
CA ALA A 220 -9.68 -14.31 23.49
C ALA A 220 -10.99 -15.12 23.48
N ALA A 221 -11.57 -15.35 22.30
CA ALA A 221 -12.80 -16.13 22.13
C ALA A 221 -12.61 -17.67 22.13
N THR A 222 -11.37 -18.17 22.15
CA THR A 222 -11.09 -19.62 22.14
C THR A 222 -10.75 -20.18 23.52
N LYS A 223 -11.12 -21.44 23.76
CA LYS A 223 -10.76 -22.18 24.97
C LYS A 223 -9.23 -22.44 24.99
N PRO A 224 -8.52 -22.14 26.09
CA PRO A 224 -7.10 -22.48 26.24
C PRO A 224 -6.83 -23.98 26.01
N GLY A 225 -5.75 -24.29 25.29
CA GLY A 225 -5.35 -25.67 24.95
C GLY A 225 -6.26 -26.37 23.93
N SER A 226 -7.17 -25.65 23.26
CA SER A 226 -7.87 -26.20 22.10
C SER A 226 -7.02 -26.10 20.85
N SER A 227 -7.23 -27.00 19.88
CA SER A 227 -6.53 -26.93 18.57
C SER A 227 -6.71 -25.58 17.86
N ALA A 228 -7.89 -24.97 18.00
CA ALA A 228 -8.14 -23.62 17.49
C ALA A 228 -7.29 -22.55 18.20
N ALA A 229 -7.12 -22.66 19.52
CA ALA A 229 -6.24 -21.77 20.26
C ALA A 229 -4.77 -21.97 19.84
N GLU A 230 -4.30 -23.20 19.74
CA GLU A 230 -2.93 -23.53 19.31
C GLU A 230 -2.63 -22.96 17.92
N TYR A 231 -3.54 -23.15 16.97
CA TYR A 231 -3.42 -22.58 15.62
C TYR A 231 -3.33 -21.04 15.62
N ILE A 232 -4.22 -20.38 16.38
CA ILE A 232 -4.22 -18.91 16.47
C ILE A 232 -2.94 -18.42 17.14
N GLU A 233 -2.48 -19.07 18.21
CA GLU A 233 -1.24 -18.70 18.89
C GLU A 233 -0.01 -18.91 17.99
N ASP A 234 0.06 -20.00 17.22
CA ASP A 234 1.15 -20.19 16.24
C ASP A 234 1.13 -19.10 15.17
N THR A 235 -0.04 -18.79 14.63
CA THR A 235 -0.22 -17.70 13.64
C THR A 235 0.25 -16.36 14.19
N LEU A 236 -0.11 -16.03 15.43
CA LEU A 236 0.32 -14.81 16.10
C LEU A 236 1.83 -14.79 16.34
N ARG A 237 2.42 -15.91 16.80
CA ARG A 237 3.88 -16.00 17.01
C ARG A 237 4.65 -15.83 15.72
N GLU A 238 4.18 -16.43 14.63
CA GLU A 238 4.77 -16.27 13.30
C GLU A 238 4.73 -14.80 12.86
N GLN A 239 3.57 -14.14 12.97
CA GLN A 239 3.43 -12.71 12.63
C GLN A 239 4.36 -11.81 13.46
N LEU A 240 4.42 -12.05 14.77
CA LEU A 240 5.29 -11.29 15.67
C LEU A 240 6.77 -11.55 15.37
N ALA A 241 7.14 -12.78 15.01
CA ALA A 241 8.53 -13.13 14.67
C ALA A 241 8.95 -12.44 13.36
N HIS A 242 8.06 -12.39 12.38
CA HIS A 242 8.25 -11.65 11.14
C HIS A 242 8.42 -10.15 11.37
N TYR A 243 7.55 -9.56 12.18
CA TYR A 243 7.65 -8.15 12.56
C TYR A 243 9.00 -7.86 13.23
N ALA A 244 9.37 -8.66 14.22
CA ALA A 244 10.64 -8.50 14.93
C ALA A 244 11.86 -8.64 14.01
N LEU A 245 11.87 -9.62 13.09
CA LEU A 245 12.94 -9.77 12.11
C LEU A 245 13.04 -8.57 11.17
N ALA A 246 11.90 -8.02 10.72
CA ALA A 246 11.89 -6.84 9.86
C ALA A 246 12.50 -5.63 10.57
N GLU A 247 12.13 -5.39 11.83
CA GLU A 247 12.69 -4.29 12.64
C GLU A 247 14.19 -4.46 12.87
N LEU A 248 14.62 -5.63 13.32
CA LEU A 248 16.05 -5.90 13.59
C LEU A 248 16.90 -5.82 12.32
N THR A 249 16.38 -6.29 11.18
CA THR A 249 17.05 -6.18 9.89
C THR A 249 17.12 -4.71 9.43
N SER A 250 16.04 -3.96 9.57
CA SER A 250 16.00 -2.53 9.25
C SER A 250 17.02 -1.73 10.09
N ILE A 251 17.17 -2.07 11.38
CA ILE A 251 18.22 -1.50 12.24
C ILE A 251 19.61 -1.84 11.73
N ALA A 252 19.85 -3.12 11.43
CA ALA A 252 21.13 -3.55 10.88
C ALA A 252 21.47 -2.82 9.58
N ASP A 253 20.53 -2.69 8.64
CA ASP A 253 20.77 -2.03 7.36
C ASP A 253 21.03 -0.53 7.51
N ALA A 254 20.34 0.13 8.44
CA ALA A 254 20.60 1.54 8.77
C ALA A 254 22.03 1.73 9.33
N LEU A 255 22.46 0.86 10.24
CA LEU A 255 23.81 0.90 10.81
C LEU A 255 24.88 0.65 9.74
N ARG A 256 24.69 -0.34 8.85
CA ARG A 256 25.60 -0.59 7.72
C ARG A 256 25.68 0.59 6.77
N SER A 257 24.54 1.20 6.46
CA SER A 257 24.48 2.37 5.57
C SER A 257 25.21 3.58 6.17
N ALA A 258 25.23 3.68 7.49
CA ALA A 258 26.02 4.67 8.23
C ALA A 258 27.51 4.28 8.40
N GLY A 259 27.96 3.17 7.80
CA GLY A 259 29.34 2.69 7.90
C GLY A 259 29.71 2.11 9.28
N ARG A 260 28.72 1.81 10.13
CA ARG A 260 28.97 1.24 11.46
C ARG A 260 29.13 -0.29 11.34
N PRO A 261 30.22 -0.87 11.85
CA PRO A 261 30.37 -2.32 11.86
C PRO A 261 29.37 -2.96 12.83
N ILE A 262 28.85 -4.13 12.45
CA ILE A 262 27.95 -4.95 13.28
C ILE A 262 28.68 -6.26 13.54
N ALA A 263 29.14 -6.46 14.78
CA ALA A 263 29.78 -7.68 15.25
C ALA A 263 28.75 -8.68 15.78
N GLY A 264 27.60 -8.20 16.29
CA GLY A 264 26.53 -9.06 16.77
C GLY A 264 25.25 -8.33 17.14
N LEU A 265 24.29 -9.06 17.73
CA LEU A 265 22.96 -8.53 18.07
C LEU A 265 22.99 -7.42 19.11
N THR A 266 24.00 -7.39 19.98
CA THR A 266 24.18 -6.32 20.98
C THR A 266 24.34 -4.96 20.33
N ASP A 267 24.90 -4.90 19.12
CA ASP A 267 25.08 -3.64 18.38
C ASP A 267 23.76 -3.09 17.83
N LEU A 268 22.70 -3.91 17.80
CA LEU A 268 21.36 -3.49 17.41
C LEU A 268 20.57 -2.88 18.58
N ILE A 269 21.04 -3.04 19.81
CA ILE A 269 20.40 -2.53 21.04
C ILE A 269 20.95 -1.12 21.33
N ASP A 270 20.66 -0.17 20.44
CA ASP A 270 20.98 1.24 20.64
C ASP A 270 19.71 2.03 21.03
N PRO A 271 19.61 2.54 22.28
CA PRO A 271 18.42 3.24 22.75
C PRO A 271 17.98 4.41 21.88
N LEU A 272 18.92 5.15 21.28
CA LEU A 272 18.59 6.29 20.41
C LEU A 272 17.97 5.80 19.09
N THR A 273 18.57 4.77 18.48
CA THR A 273 18.06 4.16 17.24
C THR A 273 16.70 3.49 17.46
N VAL A 274 16.49 2.85 18.61
CA VAL A 274 15.20 2.23 18.96
C VAL A 274 14.14 3.29 19.25
N ALA A 275 14.48 4.35 20.00
CA ALA A 275 13.55 5.45 20.29
C ALA A 275 13.12 6.21 19.03
N SER A 276 14.03 6.45 18.08
CA SER A 276 13.70 7.16 16.84
C SER A 276 12.76 6.37 15.92
N ARG A 277 12.75 5.04 16.03
CA ARG A 277 11.96 4.16 15.16
C ARG A 277 10.53 3.89 15.63
N ARG A 278 10.14 4.40 16.81
CA ARG A 278 8.80 4.17 17.40
C ARG A 278 8.39 2.69 17.44
N ILE A 279 9.35 1.80 17.69
CA ILE A 279 9.12 0.36 17.77
C ILE A 279 8.13 0.07 18.90
N ASP A 280 7.15 -0.80 18.63
CA ASP A 280 6.18 -1.22 19.64
C ASP A 280 6.90 -2.08 20.70
N LEU A 281 7.09 -1.57 21.92
CA LEU A 281 7.79 -2.30 22.99
C LEU A 281 6.96 -3.45 23.59
N ARG A 282 5.65 -3.52 23.30
CA ARG A 282 4.78 -4.60 23.74
C ARG A 282 4.89 -5.79 22.79
N TRP A 283 4.87 -5.54 21.48
CA TRP A 283 4.81 -6.57 20.44
C TRP A 283 6.11 -6.75 19.63
N GLY A 284 7.07 -5.86 19.84
CA GLY A 284 8.34 -5.85 19.12
C GLY A 284 9.47 -6.62 19.78
N PRO A 285 10.65 -6.62 19.13
CA PRO A 285 11.80 -7.40 19.57
C PRO A 285 12.42 -6.88 20.87
N PHE A 286 12.15 -5.64 21.26
CA PHE A 286 12.72 -5.02 22.45
C PHE A 286 11.74 -4.98 23.61
N ALA A 287 12.25 -5.06 24.83
CA ALA A 287 11.52 -4.80 26.07
C ALA A 287 12.39 -3.99 27.02
N ILE A 288 11.74 -3.35 28.00
CA ILE A 288 12.43 -2.73 29.13
C ILE A 288 12.36 -3.72 30.29
N SER A 289 13.52 -4.18 30.74
CA SER A 289 13.67 -4.98 31.96
C SER A 289 14.60 -4.23 32.91
N ASP A 290 14.20 -4.07 34.16
CA ASP A 290 14.99 -3.37 35.18
C ASP A 290 15.46 -1.97 34.75
N GLY A 291 14.62 -1.27 33.99
CA GLY A 291 14.91 0.07 33.46
C GLY A 291 15.89 0.09 32.29
N GLN A 292 16.34 -1.08 31.80
CA GLN A 292 17.24 -1.20 30.66
C GLN A 292 16.53 -1.75 29.43
N LEU A 293 16.81 -1.16 28.27
CA LEU A 293 16.36 -1.67 26.98
C LEU A 293 17.16 -2.94 26.65
N GLY A 294 16.45 -4.05 26.43
CA GLY A 294 17.03 -5.33 26.07
C GLY A 294 16.33 -5.97 24.89
N LEU A 295 17.04 -6.87 24.21
CA LEU A 295 16.48 -7.74 23.19
C LEU A 295 15.75 -8.91 23.86
N ARG A 296 14.48 -9.11 23.50
CA ARG A 296 13.67 -10.25 23.96
C ARG A 296 14.08 -11.53 23.24
N SER A 297 13.69 -12.67 23.80
CA SER A 297 13.57 -13.89 23.00
C SER A 297 12.58 -13.67 21.86
N ASP A 298 12.69 -14.44 20.79
CA ASP A 298 11.66 -14.54 19.78
C ASP A 298 10.33 -15.05 20.37
N PRO A 299 9.21 -14.91 19.65
CA PRO A 299 7.89 -15.29 20.15
C PRO A 299 7.71 -16.75 20.56
N TYR A 300 8.62 -17.62 20.11
CA TYR A 300 8.67 -19.05 20.44
C TYR A 300 9.58 -19.36 21.63
N GLY A 301 10.23 -18.36 22.22
CA GLY A 301 11.09 -18.52 23.40
C GLY A 301 12.55 -18.82 23.08
N HIS A 302 13.00 -18.65 21.83
CA HIS A 302 14.39 -18.82 21.44
C HIS A 302 15.11 -17.47 21.31
N PRO A 303 16.44 -17.41 21.50
CA PRO A 303 17.18 -16.19 21.19
C PRO A 303 17.18 -15.93 19.67
N TYR A 304 17.13 -14.65 19.30
CA TYR A 304 17.59 -14.25 17.97
C TYR A 304 19.09 -14.54 17.85
N VAL A 305 19.57 -14.82 16.65
CA VAL A 305 21.01 -14.97 16.38
C VAL A 305 21.43 -14.16 15.16
N TRP A 306 22.68 -13.71 15.17
CA TRP A 306 23.32 -13.14 13.99
C TRP A 306 24.05 -14.26 13.25
N ARG A 307 23.63 -14.57 12.02
CA ARG A 307 24.19 -15.64 11.19
C ARG A 307 24.30 -15.15 9.75
N ASP A 308 25.46 -15.33 9.14
CA ASP A 308 25.72 -15.00 7.72
C ASP A 308 25.33 -13.57 7.33
N GLY A 309 25.54 -12.61 8.24
CA GLY A 309 25.20 -11.21 8.00
C GLY A 309 23.69 -10.94 8.04
N ALA A 310 22.90 -11.78 8.70
CA ALA A 310 21.47 -11.56 8.89
C ALA A 310 21.04 -11.89 10.32
N VAL A 311 19.94 -11.26 10.74
CA VAL A 311 19.24 -11.62 11.98
C VAL A 311 18.33 -12.80 11.69
N VAL A 312 18.39 -13.84 12.53
CA VAL A 312 17.63 -15.08 12.37
C VAL A 312 16.84 -15.36 13.65
N SER A 313 15.58 -15.78 13.51
CA SER A 313 14.76 -16.31 14.60
C SER A 313 14.82 -17.84 14.55
N ILE A 314 15.44 -18.44 15.57
CA ILE A 314 15.57 -19.90 15.68
C ILE A 314 14.17 -20.54 15.80
N GLY A 315 13.28 -19.94 16.59
CA GLY A 315 11.92 -20.42 16.78
C GLY A 315 11.12 -20.44 15.48
N LEU A 316 11.24 -19.38 14.67
CA LEU A 316 10.57 -19.31 13.37
C LEU A 316 11.14 -20.33 12.37
N GLU A 317 12.46 -20.55 12.34
CA GLU A 317 13.07 -21.61 11.51
C GLU A 317 12.54 -22.99 11.90
N ARG A 318 12.45 -23.29 13.20
CA ARG A 318 11.92 -24.55 13.73
C ARG A 318 10.45 -24.75 13.38
N ALA A 319 9.60 -23.75 13.64
CA ALA A 319 8.18 -23.81 13.34
C ALA A 319 7.91 -24.03 11.84
N ARG A 320 8.67 -23.37 10.96
CA ARG A 320 8.58 -23.58 9.51
C ARG A 320 9.01 -24.99 9.10
N TYR A 321 10.08 -25.50 9.71
CA TYR A 321 10.54 -26.85 9.43
C TYR A 321 9.53 -27.91 9.88
N GLU A 322 8.92 -27.75 11.05
CA GLU A 322 7.83 -28.62 11.53
C GLU A 322 6.61 -28.58 10.61
N ARG A 323 6.23 -27.40 10.13
CA ARG A 323 5.15 -27.26 9.14
C ARG A 323 5.49 -27.93 7.82
N ALA A 324 6.73 -27.77 7.34
CA ALA A 324 7.22 -28.44 6.14
C ALA A 324 7.22 -29.98 6.30
N LEU A 325 7.55 -30.50 7.48
CA LEU A 325 7.45 -31.92 7.79
C LEU A 325 6.01 -32.42 7.73
N GLY A 326 5.06 -31.67 8.30
CA GLY A 326 3.64 -32.01 8.24
C GLY A 326 3.13 -32.13 6.80
N ILE A 327 3.51 -31.19 5.93
CA ILE A 327 3.18 -31.23 4.49
C ILE A 327 3.87 -32.42 3.80
N SER A 328 5.14 -32.66 4.13
CA SER A 328 5.93 -33.74 3.55
C SER A 328 5.44 -35.13 3.94
N GLY A 329 4.81 -35.28 5.11
CA GLY A 329 4.18 -36.53 5.54
C GLY A 329 3.12 -37.02 4.55
N GLY A 330 2.24 -36.14 4.08
CA GLY A 330 1.28 -36.49 3.03
C GLY A 330 1.94 -36.83 1.69
N GLY A 331 3.06 -36.19 1.37
CA GLY A 331 3.90 -36.53 0.21
C GLY A 331 4.49 -37.94 0.29
N LEU A 332 4.95 -38.33 1.48
CA LEU A 332 5.49 -39.67 1.74
C LEU A 332 4.44 -40.78 1.59
N GLU A 333 3.23 -40.57 2.12
CA GLU A 333 2.14 -41.54 1.98
C GLU A 333 1.76 -41.73 0.50
N ASN A 334 1.63 -40.64 -0.25
CA ASN A 334 1.34 -40.69 -1.68
C ASN A 334 2.44 -41.42 -2.46
N ARG A 335 3.71 -41.13 -2.14
CA ARG A 335 4.86 -41.80 -2.75
C ARG A 335 4.86 -43.30 -2.41
N ALA A 336 4.56 -43.66 -1.17
CA ALA A 336 4.50 -45.04 -0.72
C ALA A 336 3.41 -45.84 -1.45
N GLN A 337 2.27 -45.22 -1.77
CA GLN A 337 1.23 -45.84 -2.59
C GLN A 337 1.70 -46.10 -4.03
N VAL A 338 2.44 -45.16 -4.63
CA VAL A 338 2.97 -45.30 -6.00
C VAL A 338 4.05 -46.36 -6.07
N GLU A 339 4.98 -46.37 -5.11
CA GLU A 339 6.11 -47.30 -5.06
C GLU A 339 5.71 -48.67 -4.47
N GLY A 340 4.48 -48.82 -3.96
CA GLY A 340 3.96 -50.03 -3.33
C GLY A 340 4.62 -50.40 -2.00
N ARG A 341 5.37 -49.47 -1.38
CA ARG A 341 6.09 -49.67 -0.12
C ARG A 341 6.44 -48.34 0.54
N PHE A 342 6.66 -48.38 1.86
CA PHE A 342 7.24 -47.26 2.60
C PHE A 342 8.77 -47.17 2.43
N PRO A 343 9.38 -46.00 2.73
CA PRO A 343 10.84 -45.85 2.75
C PRO A 343 11.47 -46.75 3.82
N ARG A 344 12.64 -47.29 3.52
CA ARG A 344 13.38 -48.26 4.36
C ARG A 344 14.17 -47.60 5.47
N ASP A 345 14.62 -46.37 5.22
CA ASP A 345 15.46 -45.61 6.14
C ASP A 345 15.18 -44.11 6.02
N LEU A 346 15.82 -43.36 6.92
CA LEU A 346 15.68 -41.91 6.99
C LEU A 346 16.16 -41.22 5.71
N ALA A 347 17.23 -41.69 5.09
CA ALA A 347 17.79 -41.08 3.89
C ALA A 347 16.84 -41.22 2.70
N GLU A 348 16.25 -42.40 2.53
CA GLU A 348 15.22 -42.65 1.52
C GLU A 348 13.95 -41.82 1.79
N ALA A 349 13.52 -41.73 3.05
CA ALA A 349 12.38 -40.89 3.43
C ALA A 349 12.64 -39.41 3.15
N GLN A 350 13.82 -38.88 3.47
CA GLN A 350 14.18 -37.49 3.16
C GLN A 350 14.20 -37.23 1.65
N ALA A 351 14.77 -38.16 0.86
CA ALA A 351 14.81 -38.06 -0.59
C ALA A 351 13.40 -38.05 -1.21
N TRP A 352 12.48 -38.87 -0.68
CA TRP A 352 11.09 -38.92 -1.14
C TRP A 352 10.29 -37.68 -0.73
N ALA A 353 10.48 -37.21 0.50
CA ALA A 353 9.83 -36.04 1.07
C ALA A 353 10.33 -34.72 0.46
N GLY A 354 11.54 -34.71 -0.10
CA GLY A 354 12.20 -33.47 -0.55
C GLY A 354 12.55 -32.53 0.62
N ILE A 355 12.74 -33.07 1.83
CA ILE A 355 13.06 -32.28 3.02
C ILE A 355 14.55 -32.35 3.34
N GLY A 356 15.14 -31.17 3.55
CA GLY A 356 16.56 -31.03 3.92
C GLY A 356 16.84 -31.40 5.38
N GLU A 357 18.08 -31.17 5.81
CA GLU A 357 18.45 -31.29 7.22
C GLU A 357 17.66 -30.32 8.10
N PRO A 358 17.33 -30.72 9.35
CA PRO A 358 16.66 -29.85 10.28
C PRO A 358 17.53 -28.65 10.68
N PRO A 359 16.92 -27.52 11.05
CA PRO A 359 17.65 -26.38 11.60
C PRO A 359 18.37 -26.75 12.90
N ALA A 360 19.31 -25.90 13.33
CA ALA A 360 20.23 -26.17 14.44
C ALA A 360 19.53 -26.70 15.71
N GLY A 361 20.01 -27.84 16.18
CA GLY A 361 19.48 -28.53 17.37
C GLY A 361 18.24 -29.39 17.13
N GLY A 362 17.84 -29.59 15.87
CA GLY A 362 16.83 -30.57 15.48
C GLY A 362 17.43 -31.95 15.19
N ARG A 363 16.74 -33.00 15.59
CA ARG A 363 17.06 -34.38 15.22
C ARG A 363 15.88 -34.96 14.45
N LEU A 364 16.09 -35.18 13.15
CA LEU A 364 15.12 -35.85 12.30
C LEU A 364 15.20 -37.36 12.49
N VAL A 365 14.05 -38.01 12.66
CA VAL A 365 13.89 -39.45 12.81
C VAL A 365 12.73 -39.94 11.94
N LEU A 366 12.84 -41.18 11.47
CA LEU A 366 11.76 -41.89 10.79
C LEU A 366 11.15 -42.87 11.79
N GLU A 367 9.93 -42.60 12.25
CA GLU A 367 9.21 -43.42 13.23
C GLU A 367 7.85 -43.80 12.66
N ASP A 368 7.54 -45.10 12.62
CA ASP A 368 6.30 -45.63 12.04
C ASP A 368 5.99 -45.09 10.63
N HIS A 369 7.04 -44.99 9.80
CA HIS A 369 7.00 -44.43 8.45
C HIS A 369 6.64 -42.93 8.35
N VAL A 370 6.62 -42.22 9.48
CA VAL A 370 6.40 -40.78 9.56
C VAL A 370 7.71 -40.07 9.90
N LEU A 371 8.04 -39.02 9.14
CA LEU A 371 9.15 -38.14 9.50
C LEU A 371 8.76 -37.27 10.70
N ARG A 372 9.53 -37.36 11.78
CA ARG A 372 9.38 -36.54 12.98
C ARG A 372 10.69 -35.83 13.25
N CYS A 373 10.62 -34.58 13.68
CA CYS A 373 11.80 -33.87 14.16
C CYS A 373 11.63 -33.57 15.65
N ALA A 374 12.61 -33.99 16.44
CA ALA A 374 12.69 -33.65 17.85
C ALA A 374 13.58 -32.42 18.02
N PHE A 375 13.05 -31.38 18.63
CA PHE A 375 13.81 -30.20 19.06
C PHE A 375 13.91 -30.18 20.58
N ALA A 376 15.04 -29.70 21.10
CA ALA A 376 15.11 -29.33 22.52
C ALA A 376 14.12 -28.19 22.81
N PRO A 377 13.45 -28.19 23.99
CA PRO A 377 12.54 -27.12 24.36
C PRO A 377 13.22 -25.75 24.33
N PRO A 378 12.46 -24.66 24.12
CA PRO A 378 13.02 -23.32 24.14
C PRO A 378 13.63 -22.98 25.51
N PRO A 379 14.73 -22.21 25.56
CA PRO A 379 15.40 -21.85 26.80
C PRO A 379 14.56 -20.92 27.68
N THR A 380 13.60 -20.19 27.10
CA THR A 380 12.62 -19.39 27.82
C THR A 380 11.21 -19.79 27.41
N GLU A 381 10.23 -19.49 28.24
CA GLU A 381 8.83 -19.72 27.85
C GLU A 381 8.49 -18.91 26.58
N PRO A 382 7.71 -19.50 25.65
CA PRO A 382 7.15 -18.75 24.53
C PRO A 382 6.35 -17.54 25.03
N TRP A 383 6.22 -16.52 24.19
CA TRP A 383 5.53 -15.30 24.61
C TRP A 383 4.10 -15.60 25.09
N PRO A 384 3.71 -15.12 26.28
CA PRO A 384 2.43 -15.46 26.87
C PRO A 384 1.31 -14.57 26.30
N LEU A 385 0.98 -14.78 25.01
CA LEU A 385 0.11 -13.92 24.20
C LEU A 385 -1.23 -13.55 24.88
N ARG A 386 -1.82 -14.48 25.64
CA ARG A 386 -3.06 -14.25 26.40
C ARG A 386 -2.89 -13.30 27.57
N THR A 387 -1.78 -13.40 28.31
CA THR A 387 -1.50 -12.46 29.41
C THR A 387 -1.08 -11.10 28.88
N MET A 388 -0.39 -11.08 27.73
CA MET A 388 -0.07 -9.86 27.00
C MET A 388 -1.33 -9.13 26.52
N LEU A 389 -2.52 -9.74 26.51
CA LEU A 389 -3.79 -9.06 26.25
C LEU A 389 -4.38 -8.34 27.47
N ALA A 390 -4.20 -8.90 28.66
CA ALA A 390 -4.87 -8.43 29.88
C ALA A 390 -4.40 -7.04 30.36
N GLY A 391 -3.23 -6.57 29.89
CA GLY A 391 -2.77 -5.20 30.07
C GLY A 391 -3.34 -4.22 29.02
N ARG A 392 -4.59 -4.38 28.60
CA ARG A 392 -5.31 -3.42 27.73
C ARG A 392 -6.13 -2.45 28.56
#